data_AF-P48569-F1
#
_entry.id   AF-P48569-F1
#
_cell.length_a   1.000
_cell.length_b   1.000
_cell.length_c   1.000
_cell.angle_alpha   90.00
_cell.angle_beta   90.00
_cell.angle_gamma   90.00
#
_symmetry.space_group_name_H-M   'P 1'
#
loop_
_entity.id
_entity.type
_entity.pdbx_description
1 polymer ?
#
loop_
_entity_poly.entity_id
_entity_poly.type
_entity_poly.pdbx_seq_one_letter_code
_entity_poly.pdbx_strand_id
1 'polypeptide(L)'
;MIRSIFIPPTSITATSRLFYGMRAYSTKLEKASLQKYLHDPVKVTVIPITDKESFIYYKHTDNLFNSQSRILKAEKWIVEKSAKLWRKLKKSPKSYNKKIVSMVQSLLNSTPWSENSLLTIPSESYILKRIKGEKDKTQEIRLTLKDYTVKAEQVDTQPLHVYYPPGISSPDECLRQMKKLYQEGLIYHKKWTLYCLLGLPLTIPLILIPLIPNVPGFYLSYRAYVNIKAYLGAKHLKSLLESSKQNLEFRELLGYTEVYKRGTSSRTQGNQKESKGAPELLLNKKTLPLILDFLEVHELESDLNKVILQESKSQEKNKI
;
A
#
# COMPACT_ATOMS: atom_id res chain seq x y z
N MET A 1 41.73 31.13 -45.39
CA MET A 1 40.83 30.84 -46.54
C MET A 1 40.07 29.56 -46.20
N ILE A 2 38.86 29.68 -45.64
CA ILE A 2 37.57 29.47 -46.32
C ILE A 2 37.50 28.12 -47.05
N ARG A 3 36.78 27.13 -46.49
CA ARG A 3 35.46 26.68 -46.97
C ARG A 3 34.94 25.52 -46.09
N SER A 4 33.88 25.82 -45.34
CA SER A 4 33.03 24.84 -44.68
C SER A 4 32.19 24.07 -45.70
N ILE A 5 32.00 22.77 -45.48
CA ILE A 5 30.90 22.01 -46.07
C ILE A 5 30.03 21.55 -44.90
N PHE A 6 28.87 22.16 -44.80
CA PHE A 6 27.81 21.87 -43.83
C PHE A 6 26.89 20.83 -44.48
N ILE A 7 26.74 19.66 -43.84
CA ILE A 7 25.80 18.61 -44.25
C ILE A 7 24.73 18.53 -43.14
N PRO A 8 23.44 18.76 -43.43
CA PRO A 8 22.39 18.68 -42.41
C PRO A 8 21.99 17.20 -42.21
N PRO A 9 21.72 16.74 -40.98
CA PRO A 9 21.09 15.45 -40.80
C PRO A 9 19.57 15.58 -41.04
N THR A 10 19.14 14.72 -41.95
CA THR A 10 17.79 14.35 -42.35
C THR A 10 16.82 14.19 -41.18
N SER A 11 15.61 14.67 -41.44
CA SER A 11 14.36 14.55 -40.69
C SER A 11 14.16 13.20 -39.99
N ILE A 12 14.07 13.23 -38.65
CA ILE A 12 13.52 12.15 -37.84
C ILE A 12 12.02 12.44 -37.65
N THR A 13 11.20 11.74 -38.41
CA THR A 13 9.74 11.70 -38.23
C THR A 13 9.44 10.90 -36.97
N ALA A 14 9.12 11.60 -35.88
CA ALA A 14 8.69 10.98 -34.62
C ALA A 14 7.31 10.32 -34.80
N THR A 15 7.30 9.01 -35.04
CA THR A 15 6.09 8.20 -34.91
C THR A 15 5.93 7.78 -33.44
N SER A 16 5.07 8.48 -32.71
CA SER A 16 4.67 8.16 -31.35
C SER A 16 3.79 6.90 -31.34
N ARG A 17 4.40 5.72 -31.35
CA ARG A 17 3.70 4.48 -30.97
C ARG A 17 3.65 4.37 -29.45
N LEU A 18 2.58 4.88 -28.85
CA LEU A 18 2.14 4.54 -27.49
C LEU A 18 1.71 3.05 -27.48
N PHE A 19 2.67 2.13 -27.41
CA PHE A 19 2.39 0.75 -27.04
C PHE A 19 2.18 0.69 -25.52
N TYR A 20 0.92 0.74 -25.10
CA TYR A 20 0.54 0.17 -23.80
C TYR A 20 0.77 -1.34 -23.91
N GLY A 21 1.93 -1.81 -23.44
CA GLY A 21 2.19 -3.24 -23.29
C GLY A 21 1.18 -3.83 -22.32
N MET A 22 0.10 -4.42 -22.85
CA MET A 22 -0.78 -5.29 -22.08
C MET A 22 0.01 -6.54 -21.71
N ARG A 23 0.59 -6.53 -20.51
CA ARG A 23 1.06 -7.76 -19.87
C ARG A 23 -0.16 -8.67 -19.70
N ALA A 24 -0.16 -9.81 -20.39
CA ALA A 24 -1.14 -10.85 -20.16
C ALA A 24 -0.91 -11.43 -18.77
N TYR A 25 -1.75 -11.05 -17.81
CA TYR A 25 -1.82 -11.77 -16.53
C TYR A 25 -2.43 -13.13 -16.82
N SER A 26 -2.00 -14.17 -16.09
CA SER A 26 -2.64 -15.48 -16.21
C SER A 26 -4.13 -15.33 -15.91
N THR A 27 -4.97 -15.44 -16.95
CA THR A 27 -6.43 -15.40 -16.87
C THR A 27 -7.01 -16.73 -16.38
N LYS A 28 -6.16 -17.68 -15.99
CA LYS A 28 -6.61 -18.90 -15.32
C LYS A 28 -7.05 -18.49 -13.91
N LEU A 29 -8.32 -18.10 -13.77
CA LEU A 29 -8.94 -17.81 -12.49
C LEU A 29 -8.95 -19.08 -11.63
N GLU A 30 -7.87 -19.27 -10.89
CA GLU A 30 -7.79 -20.37 -9.93
C GLU A 30 -8.42 -19.95 -8.62
N LYS A 31 -9.27 -20.82 -8.11
CA LYS A 31 -9.89 -20.69 -6.78
C LYS A 31 -8.87 -21.09 -5.71
N ALA A 32 -8.83 -20.33 -4.62
CA ALA A 32 -8.00 -20.63 -3.47
C ALA A 32 -8.87 -20.81 -2.23
N SER A 33 -8.60 -21.87 -1.47
CA SER A 33 -9.18 -22.05 -0.14
C SER A 33 -8.60 -21.05 0.85
N LEU A 34 -9.33 -20.79 1.94
CA LEU A 34 -8.83 -19.97 3.04
C LEU A 34 -7.52 -20.52 3.62
N GLN A 35 -7.38 -21.85 3.73
CA GLN A 35 -6.12 -22.47 4.17
C GLN A 35 -4.95 -22.13 3.25
N LYS A 36 -5.13 -22.18 1.93
CA LYS A 36 -4.09 -21.82 0.95
C LYS A 36 -3.73 -20.33 1.07
N TYR A 37 -4.74 -19.47 1.24
CA TYR A 37 -4.55 -18.04 1.50
C TYR A 37 -3.71 -17.81 2.75
N LEU A 38 -4.05 -18.42 3.89
CA LEU A 38 -3.37 -18.21 5.18
C LEU A 38 -1.90 -18.66 5.13
N HIS A 39 -1.62 -19.81 4.50
CA HIS A 39 -0.27 -20.37 4.37
C HIS A 39 0.60 -19.68 3.31
N ASP A 40 0.04 -18.76 2.51
CA ASP A 40 0.81 -18.03 1.51
C ASP A 40 1.84 -17.08 2.18
N PRO A 41 3.16 -17.30 1.98
CA PRO A 41 4.18 -16.53 2.67
C PRO A 41 4.27 -15.08 2.21
N VAL A 42 3.77 -14.74 1.02
CA VAL A 42 3.69 -13.36 0.54
C VAL A 42 2.54 -13.19 -0.43
N LYS A 43 1.63 -12.27 -0.10
CA LYS A 43 0.35 -12.12 -0.78
C LYS A 43 -0.14 -10.68 -0.78
N VAL A 44 -0.90 -10.33 -1.80
CA VAL A 44 -1.70 -9.11 -1.85
C VAL A 44 -3.16 -9.50 -1.64
N THR A 45 -3.84 -8.86 -0.71
CA THR A 45 -5.27 -9.01 -0.49
C THR A 45 -5.98 -7.72 -0.89
N VAL A 46 -6.96 -7.84 -1.77
CA VAL A 46 -7.84 -6.74 -2.16
C VAL A 46 -9.02 -6.74 -1.19
N ILE A 47 -9.21 -5.64 -0.48
CA ILE A 47 -10.33 -5.44 0.44
C ILE A 47 -11.22 -4.34 -0.15
N PRO A 48 -12.29 -4.70 -0.87
CA PRO A 48 -13.25 -3.73 -1.41
C PRO A 48 -13.79 -2.81 -0.33
N ILE A 49 -13.68 -1.51 -0.58
CA ILE A 49 -14.23 -0.45 0.25
C ILE A 49 -15.57 -0.01 -0.34
N THR A 50 -15.54 0.26 -1.64
CA THR A 50 -16.69 0.58 -2.50
C THR A 50 -16.63 -0.25 -3.78
N ASP A 51 -17.55 0.00 -4.72
CA ASP A 51 -17.49 -0.51 -6.09
C ASP A 51 -16.27 0.01 -6.90
N LYS A 52 -15.63 1.10 -6.45
CA LYS A 52 -14.56 1.80 -7.18
C LYS A 52 -13.21 1.82 -6.49
N GLU A 53 -13.18 1.59 -5.18
CA GLU A 53 -11.99 1.71 -4.35
C GLU A 53 -11.81 0.46 -3.50
N SER A 54 -10.56 -0.01 -3.39
CA SER A 54 -10.16 -1.08 -2.48
C SER A 54 -8.94 -0.70 -1.67
N PHE A 55 -8.89 -1.20 -0.45
CA PHE A 55 -7.68 -1.20 0.36
C PHE A 55 -6.79 -2.35 -0.12
N ILE A 56 -5.60 -2.02 -0.61
CA ILE A 56 -4.62 -3.01 -1.06
C ILE A 56 -3.73 -3.36 0.12
N TYR A 57 -3.79 -4.61 0.57
CA TYR A 57 -3.03 -5.09 1.71
C TYR A 57 -1.95 -6.08 1.29
N TYR A 58 -0.69 -5.72 1.52
CA TYR A 58 0.46 -6.59 1.27
C TYR A 58 0.91 -7.26 2.57
N LYS A 59 0.79 -8.59 2.65
CA LYS A 59 1.24 -9.40 3.79
C LYS A 59 2.41 -10.27 3.37
N HIS A 60 3.41 -10.38 4.23
CA HIS A 60 4.56 -11.26 4.03
C HIS A 60 5.04 -11.83 5.37
N THR A 61 5.70 -12.98 5.32
CA THR A 61 6.33 -13.61 6.48
C THR A 61 7.66 -12.94 6.81
N ASP A 62 8.01 -12.89 8.10
CA ASP A 62 9.22 -12.22 8.57
C ASP A 62 10.52 -12.81 7.99
N ASN A 63 10.51 -14.09 7.61
CA ASN A 63 11.65 -14.78 7.00
C ASN A 63 11.93 -14.35 5.54
N LEU A 64 11.06 -13.54 4.94
CA LEU A 64 11.29 -12.92 3.63
C LEU A 64 11.96 -11.55 3.75
N PHE A 65 12.16 -11.01 4.95
CA PHE A 65 12.94 -9.80 5.12
C PHE A 65 14.43 -10.04 4.83
N ASN A 66 15.06 -9.05 4.20
CA ASN A 66 16.49 -9.02 4.01
C ASN A 66 17.20 -8.76 5.36
N SER A 67 17.43 -9.84 6.13
CA SER A 67 18.07 -9.82 7.44
C SER A 67 19.51 -9.31 7.42
N GLN A 68 20.14 -9.21 6.25
CA GLN A 68 21.50 -8.68 6.08
C GLN A 68 21.52 -7.15 5.97
N SER A 69 20.39 -6.50 5.70
CA SER A 69 20.33 -5.05 5.55
C SER A 69 20.50 -4.32 6.89
N ARG A 70 21.63 -3.62 7.06
CA ARG A 70 21.88 -2.78 8.24
C ARG A 70 20.88 -1.64 8.36
N ILE A 71 20.45 -1.08 7.22
CA ILE A 71 19.47 0.01 7.17
C ILE A 71 18.13 -0.47 7.73
N LEU A 72 17.70 -1.68 7.37
CA LEU A 72 16.48 -2.27 7.91
C LEU A 72 16.54 -2.49 9.42
N LYS A 73 17.66 -3.00 9.93
CA LYS A 73 17.85 -3.20 11.37
C LYS A 73 17.78 -1.87 12.12
N ALA A 74 18.45 -0.85 11.60
CA ALA A 74 18.39 0.50 12.17
C ALA A 74 16.97 1.06 12.15
N GLU A 75 16.26 0.95 11.02
CA GLU A 75 14.87 1.39 10.90
C GLU A 75 13.96 0.68 11.90
N LYS A 76 14.01 -0.66 11.97
CA LYS A 76 13.21 -1.47 12.91
C LYS A 76 13.46 -1.03 14.35
N TRP A 77 14.73 -0.84 14.73
CA TRP A 77 15.09 -0.34 16.05
C TRP A 77 14.52 1.05 16.33
N ILE A 78 14.61 2.00 15.39
CA ILE A 78 14.04 3.35 15.54
C ILE A 78 12.51 3.29 15.71
N VAL A 79 11.84 2.49 14.87
CA VAL A 79 10.38 2.31 14.92
C VAL A 79 9.94 1.71 16.25
N GLU A 80 10.61 0.66 16.73
CA GLU A 80 10.30 0.03 18.03
C GLU A 80 10.50 0.99 19.21
N LYS A 81 11.60 1.77 19.21
CA LYS A 81 11.84 2.79 20.24
C LYS A 81 10.77 3.87 20.21
N SER A 82 10.42 4.36 19.02
CA SER A 82 9.38 5.37 18.81
C SER A 82 8.01 4.87 19.26
N ALA A 83 7.66 3.62 18.94
CA ALA A 83 6.42 2.98 19.39
C ALA A 83 6.37 2.84 20.92
N LYS A 84 7.49 2.46 21.56
CA LYS A 84 7.57 2.41 23.03
C LYS A 84 7.37 3.79 23.66
N LEU A 85 7.97 4.84 23.09
CA LEU A 85 7.80 6.22 23.56
C LEU A 85 6.35 6.70 23.37
N TRP A 86 5.78 6.46 22.19
CA TRP A 86 4.39 6.79 21.88
C TRP A 86 3.42 6.12 22.85
N ARG A 87 3.62 4.82 23.15
CA ARG A 87 2.83 4.10 24.14
C ARG A 87 2.93 4.71 25.54
N LYS A 88 4.11 5.17 25.96
CA LYS A 88 4.29 5.87 27.24
C LYS A 88 3.54 7.21 27.25
N LEU A 89 3.59 7.97 26.16
CA LEU A 89 2.85 9.24 26.03
C LEU A 89 1.34 9.00 26.10
N LYS A 90 0.81 7.99 25.39
CA LYS A 90 -0.62 7.62 25.44
C LYS A 90 -1.10 7.24 26.84
N LYS A 91 -0.27 6.54 27.62
CA LYS A 91 -0.60 6.10 28.99
C LYS A 91 -0.36 7.17 30.06
N SER A 92 0.24 8.31 29.71
CA SER A 92 0.58 9.35 30.69
C SER A 92 -0.67 10.00 31.28
N PRO A 93 -0.77 10.15 32.62
CA PRO A 93 -1.89 10.87 33.25
C PRO A 93 -1.80 12.39 33.05
N LYS A 94 -0.60 12.93 32.76
CA LYS A 94 -0.35 14.38 32.63
C LYS A 94 -1.20 15.03 31.52
N SER A 95 -1.87 16.14 31.84
CA SER A 95 -2.81 16.84 30.95
C SER A 95 -2.17 17.31 29.64
N TYR A 96 -0.96 17.87 29.68
CA TYR A 96 -0.25 18.32 28.48
C TYR A 96 0.05 17.16 27.53
N ASN A 97 0.43 15.97 28.04
CA ASN A 97 0.66 14.78 27.22
C ASN A 97 -0.63 14.31 26.54
N LYS A 98 -1.77 14.34 27.25
CA LYS A 98 -3.07 14.02 26.66
C LYS A 98 -3.42 14.97 25.51
N LYS A 99 -3.15 16.27 25.67
CA LYS A 99 -3.36 17.29 24.63
C LYS A 99 -2.44 17.08 23.42
N ILE A 100 -1.17 16.73 23.63
CA ILE A 100 -0.23 16.38 22.54
C ILE A 100 -0.74 15.15 21.79
N VAL A 101 -1.11 14.09 22.51
CA VAL A 101 -1.63 12.86 21.92
C VAL A 101 -2.90 13.13 21.11
N SER A 102 -3.85 13.90 21.64
CA SER A 102 -5.09 14.22 20.91
C SER A 102 -4.85 15.05 19.67
N MET A 103 -3.96 16.06 19.74
CA MET A 103 -3.57 16.88 18.60
C MET A 103 -2.92 16.03 17.51
N VAL A 104 -1.90 15.25 17.86
CA VAL A 104 -1.20 14.38 16.90
C VAL A 104 -2.16 13.34 16.32
N GLN A 105 -2.98 12.69 17.15
CA GLN A 105 -3.97 11.73 16.66
C GLN A 105 -4.97 12.37 15.68
N SER A 106 -5.41 13.61 15.96
CA SER A 106 -6.28 14.36 15.04
C SER A 106 -5.59 14.65 13.71
N LEU A 107 -4.31 15.02 13.73
CA LEU A 107 -3.52 15.24 12.51
C LEU A 107 -3.32 13.94 11.72
N LEU A 108 -3.01 12.83 12.40
CA LEU A 108 -2.84 11.52 11.78
C LEU A 108 -4.15 10.96 11.20
N ASN A 109 -5.27 11.20 11.86
CA ASN A 109 -6.59 10.80 11.35
C ASN A 109 -7.00 11.55 10.07
N SER A 110 -6.41 12.72 9.83
CA SER A 110 -6.64 13.53 8.64
C SER A 110 -5.81 13.10 7.42
N THR A 111 -4.81 12.21 7.59
CA THR A 111 -4.03 11.73 6.43
C THR A 111 -4.88 10.78 5.58
N PRO A 112 -4.72 10.73 4.26
CA PRO A 112 -5.56 9.87 3.42
C PRO A 112 -5.38 8.41 3.80
N TRP A 113 -6.46 7.62 3.76
CA TRP A 113 -6.40 6.19 4.07
C TRP A 113 -5.52 5.41 3.07
N SER A 114 -5.38 5.89 1.83
CA SER A 114 -4.53 5.27 0.80
C SER A 114 -3.06 5.23 1.21
N GLU A 115 -2.61 6.17 2.06
CA GLU A 115 -1.29 6.12 2.69
C GLU A 115 -1.12 4.83 3.51
N ASN A 116 -2.11 4.46 4.32
CA ASN A 116 -2.06 3.26 5.15
C ASN A 116 -1.98 1.99 4.28
N SER A 117 -2.69 1.96 3.14
CA SER A 117 -2.59 0.85 2.17
C SER A 117 -1.18 0.74 1.59
N LEU A 118 -0.59 1.85 1.15
CA LEU A 118 0.78 1.88 0.62
C LEU A 118 1.85 1.55 1.67
N LEU A 119 1.63 1.91 2.94
CA LEU A 119 2.54 1.57 4.04
C LEU A 119 2.62 0.06 4.30
N THR A 120 1.59 -0.72 3.93
CA THR A 120 1.64 -2.18 4.02
C THR A 120 2.62 -2.79 3.01
N ILE A 121 2.93 -2.05 1.94
CA ILE A 121 3.83 -2.49 0.88
C ILE A 121 5.26 -2.08 1.27
N PRO A 122 6.15 -3.04 1.58
CA PRO A 122 7.52 -2.74 1.95
C PRO A 122 8.30 -2.19 0.75
N SER A 123 9.46 -1.55 1.00
CA SER A 123 10.39 -1.24 -0.08
C SER A 123 10.83 -2.53 -0.78
N GLU A 124 10.95 -2.51 -2.10
CA GLU A 124 11.38 -3.68 -2.87
C GLU A 124 12.74 -4.23 -2.43
N SER A 125 13.64 -3.37 -1.96
CA SER A 125 14.96 -3.79 -1.46
C SER A 125 14.91 -4.50 -0.10
N TYR A 126 13.77 -4.45 0.60
CA TYR A 126 13.60 -4.99 1.94
C TYR A 126 13.09 -6.43 1.94
N ILE A 127 12.46 -6.85 0.85
CA ILE A 127 11.92 -8.20 0.68
C ILE A 127 12.82 -8.98 -0.26
N LEU A 128 13.15 -10.21 0.13
CA LEU A 128 13.88 -11.15 -0.70
C LEU A 128 13.00 -11.60 -1.87
N LYS A 129 13.57 -11.60 -3.07
CA LYS A 129 12.92 -12.10 -4.27
C LYS A 129 12.92 -13.62 -4.23
N ARG A 130 11.77 -14.22 -4.53
CA ARG A 130 11.54 -15.66 -4.51
C ARG A 130 11.64 -16.18 -5.93
N ILE A 131 12.56 -17.11 -6.20
CA ILE A 131 12.73 -17.75 -7.51
C ILE A 131 12.57 -19.27 -7.36
N LYS A 132 12.20 -19.95 -8.45
CA LYS A 132 12.18 -21.42 -8.50
C LYS A 132 13.61 -21.95 -8.57
N GLY A 133 13.85 -23.09 -7.92
CA GLY A 133 15.15 -23.75 -7.96
C GLY A 133 15.54 -24.19 -9.37
N GLU A 134 16.83 -24.14 -9.68
CA GLU A 134 17.37 -24.50 -11.00
C GLU A 134 17.19 -26.00 -11.30
N LYS A 135 17.50 -26.86 -10.32
CA LYS A 135 17.39 -28.33 -10.47
C LYS A 135 15.99 -28.84 -10.16
N ASP A 136 15.36 -28.26 -9.14
CA ASP A 136 14.03 -28.62 -8.67
C ASP A 136 13.19 -27.35 -8.60
N LYS A 137 12.25 -27.22 -9.55
CA LYS A 137 11.35 -26.07 -9.63
C LYS A 137 10.40 -25.95 -8.44
N THR A 138 10.29 -26.99 -7.60
CA THR A 138 9.51 -26.95 -6.35
C THR A 138 10.27 -26.26 -5.21
N GLN A 139 11.60 -26.19 -5.30
CA GLN A 139 12.41 -25.48 -4.31
C GLN A 139 12.32 -23.97 -4.53
N GLU A 140 12.29 -23.22 -3.43
CA GLU A 140 12.32 -21.76 -3.43
C GLU A 140 13.71 -21.27 -3.05
N ILE A 141 14.34 -20.50 -3.94
CA ILE A 141 15.58 -19.78 -3.64
C ILE A 141 15.23 -18.31 -3.38
N ARG A 142 15.87 -17.71 -2.36
CA ARG A 142 15.66 -16.33 -1.95
C ARG A 142 16.87 -15.49 -2.29
N LEU A 143 16.68 -14.42 -3.05
CA LEU A 143 17.75 -13.52 -3.48
C LEU A 143 17.50 -12.10 -2.97
N THR A 144 18.58 -11.35 -2.72
CA THR A 144 18.44 -9.91 -2.52
C THR A 144 18.01 -9.24 -3.82
N LEU A 145 17.43 -8.04 -3.75
CA LEU A 145 17.07 -7.29 -4.95
C LEU A 145 18.28 -7.07 -5.88
N LYS A 146 19.47 -6.88 -5.31
CA LYS A 146 20.72 -6.69 -6.08
C LYS A 146 21.05 -7.94 -6.90
N ASP A 147 21.06 -9.11 -6.25
CA ASP A 147 21.38 -10.38 -6.90
C ASP A 147 20.31 -10.76 -7.93
N TYR A 148 19.04 -10.53 -7.59
CA TYR A 148 17.93 -10.75 -8.49
C TYR A 148 18.05 -9.89 -9.75
N THR A 149 18.39 -8.60 -9.62
CA THR A 149 18.48 -7.70 -10.78
C THR A 149 19.52 -8.18 -11.80
N VAL A 150 20.62 -8.77 -11.34
CA VAL A 150 21.67 -9.37 -12.19
C VAL A 150 21.18 -10.66 -12.86
N LYS A 151 20.43 -11.49 -12.15
CA LYS A 151 19.99 -12.82 -12.64
C LYS A 151 18.60 -12.85 -13.27
N ALA A 152 17.87 -11.73 -13.29
CA ALA A 152 16.42 -11.72 -13.50
C ALA A 152 15.95 -12.29 -14.85
N GLU A 153 16.81 -12.33 -15.87
CA GLU A 153 16.47 -12.89 -17.19
C GLU A 153 16.68 -14.40 -17.27
N GLN A 154 17.37 -14.98 -16.29
CA GLN A 154 17.77 -16.39 -16.27
C GLN A 154 16.99 -17.21 -15.24
N VAL A 155 16.17 -16.56 -14.41
CA VAL A 155 15.48 -17.18 -13.27
C VAL A 155 13.98 -17.09 -13.44
N ASP A 156 13.28 -18.15 -13.06
CA ASP A 156 11.82 -18.18 -13.00
C ASP A 156 11.35 -17.66 -11.63
N THR A 157 10.63 -16.54 -11.61
CA THR A 157 10.15 -15.90 -10.37
C THR A 157 8.93 -16.64 -9.83
N GLN A 158 8.91 -16.92 -8.52
CA GLN A 158 7.72 -17.46 -7.86
C GLN A 158 6.56 -16.45 -7.95
N PRO A 159 5.33 -16.90 -8.23
CA PRO A 159 4.21 -15.99 -8.37
C PRO A 159 3.89 -15.26 -7.06
N LEU A 160 3.55 -13.98 -7.18
CA LEU A 160 2.87 -13.21 -6.16
C LEU A 160 1.36 -13.34 -6.39
N HIS A 161 0.65 -13.90 -5.41
CA HIS A 161 -0.79 -14.06 -5.50
C HIS A 161 -1.53 -12.79 -5.07
N VAL A 162 -2.56 -12.42 -5.85
CA VAL A 162 -3.53 -11.38 -5.52
C VAL A 162 -4.87 -12.03 -5.24
N TYR A 163 -5.30 -11.99 -3.97
CA TYR A 163 -6.57 -12.54 -3.53
C TYR A 163 -7.65 -11.47 -3.52
N TYR A 164 -8.80 -11.78 -4.11
CA TYR A 164 -9.92 -10.85 -4.24
C TYR A 164 -11.26 -11.59 -4.10
N PRO A 165 -12.35 -10.88 -3.75
CA PRO A 165 -13.69 -11.46 -3.68
C PRO A 165 -14.33 -11.47 -5.08
N PRO A 166 -14.51 -12.65 -5.72
CA PRO A 166 -14.88 -12.75 -7.15
C PRO A 166 -16.26 -12.18 -7.51
N GLY A 167 -17.20 -12.14 -6.57
CA GLY A 167 -18.53 -11.54 -6.80
C GLY A 167 -18.61 -10.03 -6.58
N ILE A 168 -17.49 -9.37 -6.29
CA ILE A 168 -17.42 -7.93 -6.01
C ILE A 168 -16.38 -7.25 -6.90
N SER A 169 -15.24 -7.90 -7.12
CA SER A 169 -14.14 -7.37 -7.93
C SER A 169 -13.72 -8.38 -8.98
N SER A 170 -13.21 -7.88 -10.11
CA SER A 170 -12.56 -8.67 -11.15
C SER A 170 -11.04 -8.44 -11.13
N PRO A 171 -10.24 -9.32 -11.76
CA PRO A 171 -8.79 -9.07 -11.93
C PRO A 171 -8.48 -7.71 -12.57
N ASP A 172 -9.23 -7.32 -13.61
CA ASP A 172 -9.05 -6.03 -14.29
C ASP A 172 -9.38 -4.84 -13.39
N GLU A 173 -10.42 -4.96 -12.57
CA GLU A 173 -10.77 -3.97 -11.55
C GLU A 173 -9.63 -3.80 -10.54
N CYS A 174 -9.15 -4.92 -10.00
CA CYS A 174 -8.06 -4.93 -9.03
C CYS A 174 -6.80 -4.28 -9.64
N LEU A 175 -6.45 -4.63 -10.88
CA LEU A 175 -5.32 -4.04 -11.60
C LEU A 175 -5.49 -2.53 -11.78
N ARG A 176 -6.68 -2.06 -12.16
CA ARG A 176 -6.96 -0.64 -12.35
C ARG A 176 -6.83 0.12 -11.03
N GLN A 177 -7.40 -0.41 -9.95
CA GLN A 177 -7.33 0.21 -8.62
C GLN A 177 -5.90 0.24 -8.08
N MET A 178 -5.14 -0.86 -8.19
CA MET A 178 -3.73 -0.89 -7.81
C MET A 178 -2.88 0.07 -8.66
N LYS A 179 -3.19 0.21 -9.96
CA LYS A 179 -2.55 1.19 -10.85
C LYS A 179 -2.76 2.63 -10.39
N LYS A 180 -4.03 2.98 -10.15
CA LYS A 180 -4.40 4.28 -9.60
C LYS A 180 -3.67 4.56 -8.28
N LEU A 181 -3.67 3.59 -7.36
CA LEU A 181 -3.04 3.70 -6.05
C LEU A 181 -1.55 4.04 -6.14
N TYR A 182 -0.77 3.35 -6.98
CA TYR A 182 0.65 3.68 -7.10
C TYR A 182 0.88 5.00 -7.84
N GLN A 183 0.07 5.33 -8.86
CA GLN A 183 0.25 6.56 -9.63
C GLN A 183 0.03 7.79 -8.75
N GLU A 184 -1.09 7.81 -8.01
CA GLU A 184 -1.41 8.86 -7.06
C GLU A 184 -0.40 8.89 -5.90
N GLY A 185 -0.05 7.72 -5.35
CA GLY A 185 0.92 7.60 -4.27
C GLY A 185 2.30 8.14 -4.61
N LEU A 186 2.81 7.85 -5.82
CA LEU A 186 4.11 8.35 -6.27
C LEU A 186 4.15 9.88 -6.37
N ILE A 187 3.08 10.49 -6.87
CA ILE A 187 2.99 11.95 -7.01
C ILE A 187 2.81 12.61 -5.64
N TYR A 188 1.81 12.15 -4.88
CA TYR A 188 1.43 12.72 -3.59
C TYR A 188 2.58 12.64 -2.58
N HIS A 189 3.12 11.44 -2.35
CA HIS A 189 4.10 11.24 -1.29
C HIS A 189 5.47 11.83 -1.63
N LYS A 190 5.84 11.96 -2.91
CA LYS A 190 7.04 12.70 -3.32
C LYS A 190 6.92 14.19 -2.97
N LYS A 191 5.79 14.81 -3.32
CA LYS A 191 5.49 16.23 -3.01
C LYS A 191 5.49 16.48 -1.50
N TRP A 192 4.77 15.66 -0.73
CA TRP A 192 4.66 15.84 0.71
C TRP A 192 5.93 15.50 1.48
N THR A 193 6.74 14.56 1.01
CA THR A 193 8.10 14.34 1.54
C THR A 193 8.90 15.63 1.44
N LEU A 194 8.93 16.27 0.27
CA LEU A 194 9.67 17.51 0.06
C LEU A 194 9.16 18.62 0.99
N TYR A 195 7.84 18.82 1.10
CA TYR A 195 7.29 19.84 2.01
C TYR A 195 7.62 19.57 3.48
N CYS A 196 7.57 18.32 3.94
CA CYS A 196 7.95 18.00 5.31
C CYS A 196 9.44 18.30 5.54
N LEU A 197 10.31 17.92 4.60
CA LEU A 197 11.75 18.18 4.70
C LEU A 197 12.09 19.67 4.66
N LEU A 198 11.43 20.46 3.80
CA LEU A 198 11.60 21.91 3.74
C LEU A 198 11.04 22.63 4.97
N GLY A 199 10.02 22.06 5.62
CA GLY A 199 9.45 22.59 6.86
C GLY A 199 10.30 22.28 8.10
N LEU A 200 11.14 21.23 8.08
CA LEU A 200 11.93 20.82 9.23
C LEU A 200 12.87 21.92 9.76
N PRO A 201 13.64 22.65 8.91
CA PRO A 201 14.48 23.75 9.36
C PRO A 201 13.73 24.82 10.17
N LEU A 202 12.46 25.08 9.86
CA LEU A 202 11.64 26.05 10.58
C LEU A 202 11.35 25.63 12.02
N THR A 203 11.55 24.35 12.35
CA THR A 203 11.36 23.82 13.70
C THR A 203 12.65 23.77 14.52
N ILE A 204 13.81 24.08 13.92
CA ILE A 204 15.11 24.12 14.61
C ILE A 204 15.10 25.13 15.78
N PRO A 205 14.54 26.35 15.66
CA PRO A 205 14.48 27.29 16.78
C PRO A 205 13.77 26.73 18.01
N LEU A 206 12.77 25.86 17.82
CA LEU A 206 12.03 25.22 18.92
C LEU A 206 12.89 24.20 19.68
N ILE A 207 13.91 23.61 19.04
CA ILE A 207 14.84 22.67 19.69
C ILE A 207 15.71 23.40 20.72
N LEU A 208 15.98 24.69 20.52
CA LEU A 208 16.81 25.50 21.41
C LEU A 208 16.08 25.93 22.69
N ILE A 209 14.76 25.70 22.79
CA ILE A 209 13.94 26.07 23.95
C ILE A 209 13.71 24.83 24.81
N PRO A 210 14.40 24.66 25.95
CA PRO A 210 14.34 23.43 26.75
C PRO A 210 12.97 23.17 27.41
N LEU A 211 12.11 24.17 27.47
CA LEU A 211 10.80 24.11 28.13
C LEU A 211 9.68 23.55 27.25
N ILE A 212 9.84 23.56 25.92
CA ILE A 212 8.77 23.21 24.99
C ILE A 212 9.19 22.02 24.14
N PRO A 213 8.47 20.88 24.16
CA PRO A 213 8.76 19.78 23.24
C PRO A 213 8.56 20.28 21.81
N ASN A 214 9.53 20.04 20.92
CA ASN A 214 9.44 20.37 19.50
C ASN A 214 8.42 19.46 18.77
N VAL A 215 7.15 19.51 19.18
CA VAL A 215 6.03 18.75 18.61
C VAL A 215 5.91 19.00 17.11
N PRO A 216 6.05 20.25 16.58
CA PRO A 216 6.05 20.48 15.14
C PRO A 216 7.18 19.73 14.43
N GLY A 217 8.41 19.77 14.95
CA GLY A 217 9.55 19.06 14.37
C GLY A 217 9.35 17.56 14.39
N PHE A 218 8.92 16.98 15.53
CA PHE A 218 8.60 15.56 15.62
C PHE A 218 7.52 15.14 14.62
N TYR A 219 6.45 15.93 14.50
CA TYR A 219 5.39 15.66 13.54
C TYR A 219 5.91 15.72 12.11
N LEU A 220 6.65 16.75 11.72
CA LEU A 220 7.22 16.88 10.37
C LEU A 220 8.23 15.76 10.05
N SER A 221 9.07 15.36 11.00
CA SER A 221 10.00 14.24 10.81
C SER A 221 9.24 12.93 10.62
N TYR A 222 8.23 12.68 11.44
CA TYR A 222 7.37 11.50 11.29
C TYR A 222 6.63 11.51 9.95
N ARG A 223 6.06 12.66 9.53
CA ARG A 223 5.38 12.79 8.24
C ARG A 223 6.35 12.63 7.08
N ALA A 224 7.59 13.14 7.17
CA ALA A 224 8.60 12.90 6.15
C ALA A 224 8.90 11.41 6.02
N TYR A 225 9.14 10.72 7.14
CA TYR A 225 9.35 9.27 7.17
C TYR A 225 8.18 8.49 6.55
N VAL A 226 6.94 8.77 6.99
CA VAL A 226 5.74 8.10 6.48
C VAL A 226 5.55 8.32 4.98
N ASN A 227 5.72 9.55 4.49
CA ASN A 227 5.63 9.82 3.06
C ASN A 227 6.74 9.10 2.28
N ILE A 228 7.97 9.04 2.78
CA ILE A 228 9.04 8.27 2.14
C ILE A 228 8.65 6.79 2.07
N LYS A 229 8.12 6.21 3.15
CA LYS A 229 7.70 4.81 3.21
C LYS A 229 6.57 4.52 2.23
N ALA A 230 5.52 5.34 2.22
CA ALA A 230 4.41 5.18 1.28
C ALA A 230 4.84 5.39 -0.18
N TYR A 231 5.77 6.31 -0.45
CA TYR A 231 6.39 6.47 -1.76
C TYR A 231 7.16 5.21 -2.20
N LEU A 232 7.95 4.62 -1.30
CA LEU A 232 8.67 3.37 -1.56
C LEU A 232 7.71 2.18 -1.79
N GLY A 233 6.61 2.13 -1.04
CA GLY A 233 5.53 1.17 -1.24
C GLY A 233 4.86 1.33 -2.60
N ALA A 234 4.53 2.57 -3.01
CA ALA A 234 3.97 2.86 -4.34
C ALA A 234 4.95 2.49 -5.46
N LYS A 235 6.25 2.79 -5.28
CA LYS A 235 7.30 2.40 -6.24
C LYS A 235 7.40 0.88 -6.37
N HIS A 236 7.30 0.14 -5.25
CA HIS A 236 7.30 -1.31 -5.27
C HIS A 236 6.04 -1.86 -5.95
N LEU A 237 4.85 -1.31 -5.66
CA LEU A 237 3.61 -1.71 -6.32
C LEU A 237 3.67 -1.50 -7.84
N LYS A 238 4.23 -0.37 -8.29
CA LYS A 238 4.52 -0.12 -9.72
C LYS A 238 5.41 -1.20 -10.31
N SER A 239 6.50 -1.56 -9.62
CA SER A 239 7.42 -2.63 -10.05
C SER A 239 6.71 -3.99 -10.18
N LEU A 240 5.85 -4.36 -9.22
CA LEU A 240 5.08 -5.60 -9.24
C LEU A 240 4.14 -5.71 -10.45
N LEU A 241 3.48 -4.60 -10.80
CA LEU A 241 2.48 -4.55 -11.87
C LEU A 241 3.11 -4.40 -13.26
N GLU A 242 4.11 -3.52 -13.40
CA GLU A 242 4.65 -3.15 -14.72
C GLU A 242 5.84 -3.99 -15.15
N SER A 243 6.58 -4.62 -14.22
CA SER A 243 7.76 -5.41 -14.59
C SER A 243 7.35 -6.74 -15.20
N SER A 244 7.81 -7.00 -16.43
CA SER A 244 7.66 -8.30 -17.11
C SER A 244 8.36 -9.45 -16.36
N LYS A 245 9.30 -9.14 -15.47
CA LYS A 245 10.10 -10.09 -14.70
C LYS A 245 9.37 -10.64 -13.48
N GLN A 246 8.33 -9.94 -13.02
CA GLN A 246 7.50 -10.42 -11.92
C GLN A 246 6.50 -11.44 -12.49
N ASN A 247 5.92 -12.29 -11.63
CA ASN A 247 4.76 -13.11 -11.99
C ASN A 247 3.63 -12.77 -11.01
N LEU A 248 2.53 -12.22 -11.51
CA LEU A 248 1.38 -11.82 -10.70
C LEU A 248 0.18 -12.68 -11.10
N GLU A 249 -0.37 -13.42 -10.14
CA GLU A 249 -1.45 -14.37 -10.37
C GLU A 249 -2.66 -14.02 -9.51
N PHE A 250 -3.81 -13.83 -10.14
CA PHE A 250 -5.06 -13.51 -9.45
C PHE A 250 -5.76 -14.78 -8.99
N ARG A 251 -6.17 -14.82 -7.71
CA ARG A 251 -6.84 -15.96 -7.09
C ARG A 251 -8.19 -15.55 -6.52
N GLU A 252 -9.24 -16.28 -6.89
CA GLU A 252 -10.55 -16.12 -6.27
C GLU A 252 -10.52 -16.72 -4.87
N LEU A 253 -10.74 -15.92 -3.82
CA LEU A 253 -10.78 -16.44 -2.45
C LEU A 253 -12.18 -17.00 -2.14
N LEU A 254 -12.26 -18.31 -1.96
CA LEU A 254 -13.51 -19.03 -1.69
C LEU A 254 -14.15 -18.55 -0.37
N GLY A 255 -15.44 -18.19 -0.40
CA GLY A 255 -16.17 -17.70 0.78
C GLY A 255 -16.06 -16.20 1.02
N TYR A 256 -15.16 -15.50 0.31
CA TYR A 256 -14.87 -14.09 0.61
C TYR A 256 -16.02 -13.16 0.22
N THR A 257 -16.69 -13.41 -0.91
CA THR A 257 -17.89 -12.65 -1.31
C THR A 257 -19.05 -12.86 -0.34
N GLU A 258 -19.20 -14.07 0.21
CA GLU A 258 -20.26 -14.43 1.15
C GLU A 258 -20.13 -13.67 2.47
N VAL A 259 -18.90 -13.39 2.91
CA VAL A 259 -18.61 -12.55 4.10
C VAL A 259 -19.17 -11.14 3.93
N TYR A 260 -18.95 -10.53 2.75
CA TYR A 260 -19.52 -9.23 2.43
C TYR A 260 -21.05 -9.27 2.39
N LYS A 261 -21.64 -10.26 1.71
CA LYS A 261 -23.10 -10.44 1.64
C LYS A 261 -23.73 -10.56 3.03
N ARG A 262 -23.12 -11.33 3.93
CA ARG A 262 -23.62 -11.50 5.31
C ARG A 262 -23.75 -10.18 6.06
N GLY A 263 -22.78 -9.27 5.91
CA GLY A 263 -22.83 -7.98 6.58
C GLY A 263 -23.76 -6.96 5.92
N THR A 264 -24.06 -7.10 4.61
CA THR A 264 -25.00 -6.22 3.90
C THR A 264 -26.47 -6.68 4.00
N SER A 265 -26.75 -7.98 4.15
CA SER A 265 -28.12 -8.51 4.24
C SER A 265 -28.95 -7.99 5.43
N SER A 266 -28.33 -7.33 6.41
CA SER A 266 -29.06 -6.60 7.47
C SER A 266 -29.75 -5.31 6.98
N ARG A 267 -29.66 -4.98 5.69
CA ARG A 267 -30.16 -3.74 5.06
C ARG A 267 -31.56 -3.90 4.42
N THR A 268 -32.12 -5.12 4.43
CA THR A 268 -33.32 -5.47 3.64
C THR A 268 -34.66 -5.38 4.39
N GLN A 269 -34.87 -4.36 5.24
CA GLN A 269 -36.21 -4.06 5.80
C GLN A 269 -36.56 -2.56 5.97
N GLY A 270 -35.81 -1.61 5.40
CA GLY A 270 -36.19 -0.20 5.54
C GLY A 270 -35.59 0.74 4.50
N ASN A 271 -36.45 1.27 3.62
CA ASN A 271 -36.29 2.46 2.78
C ASN A 271 -34.89 2.73 2.22
N GLN A 272 -34.60 2.14 1.07
CA GLN A 272 -33.56 2.66 0.18
C GLN A 272 -34.18 3.11 -1.13
N LYS A 273 -34.49 4.41 -1.16
CA LYS A 273 -34.28 5.18 -2.38
C LYS A 273 -32.80 5.03 -2.74
N GLU A 274 -32.53 4.19 -3.73
CA GLU A 274 -31.27 4.22 -4.46
C GLU A 274 -31.05 5.65 -4.96
N SER A 275 -30.15 6.38 -4.30
CA SER A 275 -29.52 7.53 -4.94
C SER A 275 -28.68 6.97 -6.08
N LYS A 276 -29.26 6.95 -7.28
CA LYS A 276 -28.57 6.64 -8.55
C LYS A 276 -27.31 7.51 -8.65
N GLY A 277 -26.14 6.94 -8.37
CA GLY A 277 -24.84 7.58 -8.60
C GLY A 277 -23.84 7.57 -7.45
N ALA A 278 -24.27 7.36 -6.19
CA ALA A 278 -23.33 7.28 -5.07
C ALA A 278 -22.70 5.89 -4.98
N PRO A 279 -21.37 5.76 -4.86
CA PRO A 279 -20.71 4.46 -4.71
C PRO A 279 -21.21 3.75 -3.46
N GLU A 280 -21.59 2.48 -3.55
CA GLU A 280 -22.08 1.71 -2.41
C GLU A 280 -20.93 1.40 -1.45
N LEU A 281 -21.10 1.71 -0.16
CA LEU A 281 -20.09 1.42 0.86
C LEU A 281 -20.17 -0.05 1.29
N LEU A 282 -19.31 -0.88 0.72
CA LEU A 282 -19.21 -2.32 0.98
C LEU A 282 -18.56 -2.60 2.33
N LEU A 283 -17.48 -1.88 2.65
CA LEU A 283 -16.80 -1.96 3.94
C LEU A 283 -17.42 -0.96 4.94
N ASN A 284 -18.10 -1.47 5.96
CA ASN A 284 -18.79 -0.68 6.98
C ASN A 284 -18.60 -1.33 8.37
N LYS A 285 -19.15 -0.70 9.42
CA LYS A 285 -18.98 -1.16 10.81
C LYS A 285 -19.52 -2.58 11.07
N LYS A 286 -20.46 -3.07 10.26
CA LYS A 286 -21.01 -4.44 10.36
C LYS A 286 -20.19 -5.45 9.58
N THR A 287 -19.73 -5.11 8.37
CA THR A 287 -18.89 -6.00 7.54
C THR A 287 -17.45 -6.10 8.06
N LEU A 288 -16.93 -5.04 8.68
CA LEU A 288 -15.54 -4.99 9.18
C LEU A 288 -15.14 -6.18 10.06
N PRO A 289 -15.82 -6.48 11.19
CA PRO A 289 -15.41 -7.61 12.04
C PRO A 289 -15.42 -8.94 11.27
N LEU A 290 -16.43 -9.16 10.43
CA LEU A 290 -16.53 -10.38 9.62
C LEU A 290 -15.36 -10.54 8.64
N ILE A 291 -14.90 -9.44 8.04
CA ILE A 291 -13.75 -9.41 7.11
C ILE A 291 -12.43 -9.64 7.87
N LEU A 292 -12.26 -8.98 9.03
CA LEU A 292 -11.07 -9.15 9.86
C LEU A 292 -10.92 -10.59 10.34
N ASP A 293 -12.02 -11.20 10.79
CA ASP A 293 -12.08 -12.59 11.24
C ASP A 293 -11.79 -13.56 10.08
N PHE A 294 -12.45 -13.37 8.93
CA PHE A 294 -12.31 -14.28 7.79
C PHE A 294 -10.90 -14.27 7.19
N LEU A 295 -10.26 -13.10 7.10
CA LEU A 295 -8.91 -12.97 6.53
C LEU A 295 -7.80 -13.17 7.57
N GLU A 296 -8.13 -13.25 8.86
CA GLU A 296 -7.16 -13.23 9.98
C GLU A 296 -6.17 -12.04 9.90
N VAL A 297 -6.73 -10.83 9.77
CA VAL A 297 -5.97 -9.57 9.59
C VAL A 297 -6.34 -8.50 10.63
N HIS A 298 -6.54 -8.90 11.88
CA HIS A 298 -6.92 -8.00 12.98
C HIS A 298 -5.95 -6.82 13.18
N GLU A 299 -4.70 -6.95 12.73
CA GLU A 299 -3.74 -5.84 12.70
C GLU A 299 -4.22 -4.63 11.86
N LEU A 300 -5.12 -4.83 10.91
CA LEU A 300 -5.66 -3.78 10.04
C LEU A 300 -6.88 -3.07 10.63
N GLU A 301 -7.38 -3.46 11.81
CA GLU A 301 -8.62 -2.93 12.36
C GLU A 301 -8.61 -1.40 12.44
N SER A 302 -7.53 -0.80 12.95
CA SER A 302 -7.41 0.66 13.06
C SER A 302 -7.41 1.33 11.69
N ASP A 303 -6.75 0.73 10.69
CA ASP A 303 -6.61 1.29 9.35
C ASP A 303 -7.93 1.21 8.58
N LEU A 304 -8.62 0.07 8.64
CA LEU A 304 -9.92 -0.10 7.99
C LEU A 304 -11.02 0.71 8.69
N ASN A 305 -10.95 0.91 10.00
CA ASN A 305 -11.82 1.85 10.68
C ASN A 305 -11.63 3.29 10.18
N LYS A 306 -10.38 3.71 9.92
CA LYS A 306 -10.07 5.02 9.33
C LYS A 306 -10.66 5.14 7.92
N VAL A 307 -10.55 4.09 7.10
CA VAL A 307 -11.18 4.03 5.76
C VAL A 307 -12.68 4.28 5.88
N ILE A 308 -13.38 3.52 6.73
CA ILE A 308 -14.83 3.66 6.93
C ILE A 308 -15.20 5.10 7.32
N LEU A 309 -14.44 5.70 8.23
CA LEU A 309 -14.70 7.08 8.69
C LEU A 309 -14.49 8.11 7.58
N GLN A 310 -13.48 7.94 6.72
CA GLN A 310 -13.20 8.88 5.63
C GLN A 310 -14.21 8.73 4.49
N GLU A 311 -14.53 7.51 4.09
CA GLU A 311 -15.51 7.25 3.03
C GLU A 311 -16.94 7.64 3.44
N SER A 312 -17.33 7.39 4.70
CA SER A 312 -18.64 7.83 5.20
C SER A 312 -18.78 9.37 5.14
N LYS A 313 -17.73 10.10 5.55
CA LYS A 313 -17.70 11.57 5.45
C LYS A 313 -17.70 12.06 4.00
N SER A 314 -17.05 11.34 3.09
CA SER A 314 -17.05 11.66 1.65
C SER A 314 -18.44 11.49 1.06
N GLN A 315 -19.15 10.41 1.41
CA GLN A 315 -20.53 10.18 0.99
C GLN A 315 -21.52 11.21 1.53
N GLU A 316 -21.36 11.65 2.77
CA GLU A 316 -22.18 12.73 3.36
C GLU A 316 -21.99 14.05 2.61
N LYS A 317 -20.75 14.41 2.27
CA LYS A 317 -20.45 15.62 1.50
C LYS A 317 -21.03 15.61 0.10
N ASN A 318 -21.08 14.44 -0.56
CA ASN A 318 -21.64 14.31 -1.91
C ASN A 318 -23.18 14.28 -1.94
N LYS A 319 -23.85 14.23 -0.79
CA LYS A 319 -25.32 14.31 -0.68
C LYS A 319 -25.83 15.74 -0.49
N ILE A 320 -24.94 16.68 -0.16
CA ILE A 320 -25.21 18.10 0.04
C ILE A 320 -24.89 18.83 -1.27
#